data_AF-A0A9P7DW45-F1
#
_entry.id   AF-A0A9P7DW45-F1
#
_cell.length_a   1.000
_cell.length_b   1.000
_cell.length_c   1.000
_cell.angle_alpha   90.00
_cell.angle_beta   90.00
_cell.angle_gamma   90.00
#
_symmetry.space_group_name_H-M   'P 1'
#
loop_
_entity.id
_entity.type
_entity.pdbx_description
1 polymer ?
#
loop_
_entity_poly.entity_id
_entity_poly.type
_entity_poly.pdbx_seq_one_letter_code
_entity_poly.pdbx_strand_id
1 'polypeptide(L)'
;MNTISASTGFSPFQLHLGRSPRMLPLLLPALTTSDTEEGRARLLLSQLRHDVMEAQDNLLAAKAAQAANVNKGRAPALVLQTGDRVMLATKHRRREYMQKGDKRVAK
;
A
#
# COMPACT_ATOMS: atom_id res chain seq x y z
N MET A 1 -10.78 -5.25 10.07
CA MET A 1 -10.62 -4.15 9.08
C MET A 1 -10.72 -2.74 9.68
N ASN A 2 -10.61 -2.56 11.01
CA ASN A 2 -10.69 -1.23 11.65
C ASN A 2 -9.34 -0.72 12.18
N THR A 3 -8.24 -1.39 11.85
CA THR A 3 -6.89 -0.94 12.21
C THR A 3 -6.45 0.14 11.23
N ILE A 4 -5.99 1.27 11.75
CA ILE A 4 -5.41 2.36 10.96
C ILE A 4 -4.09 1.88 10.38
N SER A 5 -3.89 2.08 9.08
CA SER A 5 -2.60 1.83 8.46
C SER A 5 -1.66 3.01 8.70
N ALA A 6 -0.45 2.73 9.17
CA ALA A 6 0.57 3.75 9.38
C ALA A 6 1.02 4.44 8.07
N SER A 7 0.83 3.79 6.90
CA SER A 7 1.24 4.36 5.62
C SER A 7 0.20 5.26 4.98
N THR A 8 -1.07 5.14 5.38
CA THR A 8 -2.17 5.95 4.80
C THR A 8 -2.82 6.87 5.83
N GLY A 9 -2.74 6.56 7.12
CA GLY A 9 -3.43 7.29 8.19
C GLY A 9 -4.91 6.88 8.36
N PHE A 10 -5.42 5.97 7.53
CA PHE A 10 -6.83 5.57 7.50
C PHE A 10 -7.02 4.07 7.75
N SER A 11 -8.22 3.69 8.21
CA SER A 11 -8.65 2.30 8.21
C SER A 11 -9.26 1.91 6.85
N PRO A 12 -9.11 0.66 6.39
CA PRO A 12 -9.76 0.19 5.17
C PRO A 12 -11.29 0.33 5.22
N PHE A 13 -11.89 0.19 6.41
CA PHE A 13 -13.33 0.36 6.60
C PHE A 13 -13.75 1.81 6.33
N GLN A 14 -13.00 2.80 6.82
CA GLN A 14 -13.28 4.21 6.58
C GLN A 14 -13.13 4.57 5.09
N LEU A 15 -12.08 4.09 4.43
CA LEU A 15 -11.91 4.33 2.99
C LEU A 15 -12.97 3.63 2.12
N HIS A 16 -13.60 2.59 2.64
CA HIS A 16 -14.67 1.88 1.92
C HIS A 16 -16.06 2.48 2.17
N LEU A 17 -16.34 2.91 3.40
CA LEU A 17 -17.69 3.29 3.84
C LEU A 17 -17.83 4.77 4.22
N GLY A 18 -16.76 5.55 4.20
CA GLY A 18 -16.74 6.98 4.55
C GLY A 18 -17.01 7.26 6.03
N ARG A 19 -16.93 6.24 6.89
CA ARG A 19 -17.19 6.36 8.34
C ARG A 19 -16.46 5.28 9.12
N SER A 20 -16.20 5.52 10.39
CA SER A 20 -15.71 4.49 11.30
C SER A 20 -16.84 3.50 11.67
N PRO A 21 -16.51 2.21 11.88
CA PRO A 21 -17.50 1.24 12.32
C PRO A 21 -17.95 1.59 13.74
N ARG A 22 -19.27 1.68 13.94
CA ARG A 22 -19.86 1.81 15.28
C ARG A 22 -19.94 0.42 15.90
N MET A 23 -19.14 0.17 16.93
CA MET A 23 -19.10 -1.12 17.64
C MET A 23 -20.40 -1.40 18.41
N LEU A 24 -21.15 -0.35 18.78
CA LEU A 24 -22.48 -0.44 19.38
C LEU A 24 -23.36 0.66 18.75
N PRO A 25 -24.63 0.37 18.41
CA PRO A 25 -25.58 1.43 18.08
C PRO A 25 -25.76 2.31 19.32
N LEU A 26 -25.39 3.59 19.21
CA LEU A 26 -25.67 4.57 20.26
C LEU A 26 -27.18 4.64 20.46
N LEU A 27 -27.67 4.27 21.65
CA LEU A 27 -29.06 4.43 22.08
C LEU A 27 -29.43 5.90 22.39
N LEU A 28 -28.62 6.85 21.90
CA LEU A 28 -28.93 8.27 22.03
C LEU A 28 -30.07 8.63 21.07
N PRO A 29 -30.98 9.53 21.48
CA PRO A 29 -31.91 10.15 20.55
C PRO A 29 -31.09 10.74 19.40
N ALA A 30 -31.45 10.38 18.17
CA ALA A 30 -30.79 10.96 17.00
C ALA A 30 -30.94 12.48 17.12
N LEU A 31 -29.82 13.21 17.21
CA LEU A 31 -29.85 14.66 17.01
C LEU A 31 -30.35 14.87 15.59
N THR A 32 -31.60 15.27 15.47
CA THR A 32 -32.20 15.67 14.20
C THR A 32 -31.54 16.99 13.80
N THR A 33 -30.41 16.91 13.08
CA THR A 33 -29.96 18.08 12.34
C THR A 33 -30.98 18.33 11.24
N SER A 34 -31.38 19.59 11.06
CA SER A 34 -32.36 20.03 10.05
C SER A 34 -31.89 19.83 8.60
N ASP A 35 -30.75 19.16 8.39
CA ASP A 35 -30.22 18.87 7.08
C ASP A 35 -31.09 17.85 6.38
N THR A 36 -31.40 18.13 5.12
CA THR A 36 -32.01 17.14 4.23
C THR A 36 -31.06 15.94 4.08
N GLU A 37 -31.62 14.74 3.96
CA GLU A 37 -30.83 13.51 3.72
C GLU A 37 -29.90 13.67 2.50
N GLU A 38 -30.33 14.41 1.49
CA GLU A 38 -29.52 14.77 0.32
C GLU A 38 -28.27 15.58 0.68
N GLY A 39 -28.41 16.57 1.58
CA GLY A 39 -27.30 17.39 2.06
C GLY A 39 -26.25 16.53 2.78
N ARG A 40 -26.69 15.63 3.67
CA ARG A 40 -25.80 14.71 4.38
C ARG A 40 -25.10 13.74 3.43
N ALA A 41 -25.81 13.21 2.44
CA ALA A 41 -25.24 12.32 1.44
C ALA A 41 -24.14 13.01 0.61
N ARG A 42 -24.37 14.26 0.17
CA ARG A 42 -23.37 15.06 -0.55
C ARG A 42 -22.13 15.32 0.30
N LEU A 43 -22.32 15.69 1.56
CA LEU A 43 -21.21 15.91 2.49
C LEU A 43 -20.39 14.62 2.69
N LEU A 44 -21.05 13.50 2.95
CA LEU A 44 -20.37 12.21 3.11
C LEU A 44 -19.56 11.82 1.86
N LEU A 45 -20.13 11.99 0.67
CA LEU A 45 -19.42 11.70 -0.58
C LEU A 45 -18.22 12.63 -0.81
N SER A 46 -18.36 13.91 -0.48
CA SER A 46 -17.24 14.86 -0.57
C SER A 46 -16.11 14.52 0.41
N GLN A 47 -16.46 14.15 1.65
CA GLN A 47 -15.51 13.71 2.67
C GLN A 47 -14.80 12.44 2.25
N LEU A 48 -15.54 11.43 1.77
CA LEU A 48 -14.94 10.18 1.29
C LEU A 48 -13.94 10.42 0.16
N ARG A 49 -14.25 11.32 -0.78
CA ARG A 49 -13.32 11.69 -1.86
C ARG A 49 -12.07 12.37 -1.30
N HIS A 50 -12.24 13.26 -0.35
CA HIS A 50 -11.14 13.95 0.30
C HIS A 50 -10.23 12.97 1.06
N ASP A 51 -10.81 12.11 1.90
CA ASP A 51 -10.10 11.05 2.64
C ASP A 51 -9.30 10.14 1.70
N VAL A 52 -9.86 9.77 0.54
CA VAL A 52 -9.17 8.94 -0.46
C VAL A 52 -7.97 9.68 -1.06
N MET A 53 -8.11 10.97 -1.38
CA MET A 53 -6.99 11.77 -1.90
C MET A 53 -5.88 11.89 -0.86
N GLU A 54 -6.23 12.22 0.39
CA GLU A 54 -5.26 12.30 1.48
C GLU A 54 -4.56 10.96 1.74
N ALA A 55 -5.30 9.84 1.71
CA ALA A 55 -4.72 8.52 1.85
C ALA A 55 -3.71 8.19 0.73
N GLN A 56 -3.95 8.64 -0.49
CA GLN A 56 -3.04 8.47 -1.63
C GLN A 56 -1.77 9.30 -1.46
N ASP A 57 -1.91 10.56 -1.03
CA ASP A 57 -0.78 11.45 -0.76
C ASP A 57 0.09 10.91 0.37
N ASN A 58 -0.53 10.46 1.47
CA ASN A 58 0.16 9.81 2.59
C ASN A 58 0.91 8.55 2.13
N LEU A 59 0.29 7.72 1.28
CA LEU A 59 0.92 6.53 0.76
C LEU A 59 2.13 6.85 -0.13
N LEU A 60 2.04 7.91 -0.94
CA LEU A 60 3.14 8.37 -1.78
C LEU A 60 4.31 8.84 -0.90
N ALA A 61 4.04 9.68 0.09
CA ALA A 61 5.04 10.15 1.05
C ALA A 61 5.70 8.99 1.80
N ALA A 62 4.90 8.03 2.28
CA ALA A 62 5.41 6.83 2.96
C ALA A 62 6.32 5.99 2.04
N LYS A 63 5.95 5.79 0.77
CA LYS A 63 6.79 5.09 -0.21
C LYS A 63 8.10 5.83 -0.47
N ALA A 64 8.07 7.15 -0.59
CA ALA A 64 9.27 7.96 -0.77
C ALA A 64 10.21 7.83 0.44
N ALA A 65 9.66 7.92 1.66
CA ALA A 65 10.43 7.73 2.90
C ALA A 65 11.02 6.32 3.02
N GLN A 66 10.23 5.28 2.68
CA GLN A 66 10.70 3.90 2.64
C GLN A 66 11.85 3.73 1.64
N ALA A 67 11.70 4.23 0.41
CA ALA A 67 12.75 4.17 -0.60
C ALA A 67 14.02 4.89 -0.14
N ALA A 68 13.90 6.09 0.41
CA ALA A 68 15.03 6.83 0.96
C ALA A 68 15.73 6.04 2.09
N ASN A 69 14.96 5.49 3.03
CA ASN A 69 15.51 4.75 4.17
C ASN A 69 16.21 3.45 3.74
N VAL A 70 15.60 2.69 2.82
CA VAL A 70 16.22 1.48 2.25
C VAL A 70 17.51 1.83 1.49
N ASN A 71 17.52 2.94 0.76
CA ASN A 71 18.68 3.38 0.01
C ASN A 71 19.84 3.87 0.91
N LYS A 72 19.59 4.31 2.15
CA LYS A 72 20.66 4.71 3.09
C LYS A 72 21.64 3.57 3.39
N GLY A 73 21.12 2.34 3.52
CA GLY A 73 21.94 1.15 3.80
C GLY A 73 22.45 0.45 2.53
N ARG A 74 22.12 0.98 1.34
CA ARG A 74 22.46 0.33 0.08
C ARG A 74 23.92 0.60 -0.25
N ALA A 75 24.68 -0.47 -0.46
CA ALA A 75 26.02 -0.36 -1.02
C ALA A 75 25.97 0.35 -2.38
N PRO A 76 27.01 1.12 -2.76
CA PRO A 76 27.07 1.73 -4.08
C PRO A 76 26.83 0.69 -5.17
N ALA A 77 26.13 1.10 -6.23
CA ALA A 77 25.88 0.21 -7.34
C ALA A 77 27.21 -0.29 -7.90
N LEU A 78 27.35 -1.61 -8.02
CA LEU A 78 28.54 -2.21 -8.62
C LEU A 78 28.56 -1.85 -10.10
N VAL A 79 29.52 -1.01 -10.50
CA VAL A 79 29.76 -0.69 -11.91
C VAL A 79 30.60 -1.82 -12.49
N LEU A 80 29.96 -2.72 -13.23
CA LEU A 80 30.63 -3.81 -13.93
C LEU A 80 31.08 -3.33 -15.31
N GLN A 81 32.34 -3.60 -15.65
CA GLN A 81 32.90 -3.37 -16.97
C GLN A 81 33.02 -4.68 -17.75
N THR A 82 33.09 -4.56 -19.08
CA THR A 82 33.33 -5.71 -19.95
C THR A 82 34.68 -6.34 -19.61
N GLY A 83 34.66 -7.61 -19.21
CA GLY A 83 35.85 -8.36 -18.78
C GLY A 83 35.90 -8.65 -17.28
N ASP A 84 35.06 -7.99 -16.48
CA ASP A 84 34.97 -8.26 -15.05
C ASP A 84 34.47 -9.68 -14.77
N ARG A 85 35.11 -10.36 -13.82
CA ARG A 85 34.71 -11.69 -13.35
C ARG A 85 33.84 -11.53 -12.11
N VAL A 86 32.60 -11.97 -12.18
CA VAL A 86 31.67 -11.98 -11.05
C VAL A 86 31.37 -13.42 -10.61
N MET A 87 31.30 -13.63 -9.30
CA MET A 87 30.84 -14.92 -8.76
C MET A 87 29.32 -14.99 -8.83
N LEU A 88 28.82 -16.02 -9.52
CA LEU A 88 27.39 -16.29 -9.60
C LEU A 88 27.01 -17.31 -8.52
N ALA A 89 26.00 -16.98 -7.71
CA ALA A 89 25.39 -17.96 -6.81
C ALA A 89 24.70 -19.05 -7.63
N THR A 90 25.21 -20.28 -7.59
CA THR A 90 24.71 -21.40 -8.40
C THR A 90 23.69 -22.28 -7.70
N LYS A 91 23.37 -21.97 -6.42
CA LYS A 91 22.57 -22.79 -5.51
C LYS A 91 21.23 -23.26 -6.09
N HIS A 92 20.54 -22.39 -6.85
CA HIS A 92 19.24 -22.70 -7.44
C HIS A 92 19.25 -22.76 -8.97
N ARG A 93 20.42 -22.64 -9.60
CA ARG A 93 20.57 -22.53 -11.06
C ARG A 93 19.89 -23.68 -11.80
N ARG A 94 20.06 -24.92 -11.34
CA ARG A 94 19.42 -26.10 -11.97
C ARG A 94 17.90 -26.04 -11.89
N ARG A 95 17.35 -25.64 -10.74
CA ARG A 95 15.90 -25.58 -10.52
C ARG A 95 15.26 -24.52 -11.42
N GLU A 96 15.83 -23.31 -11.43
CA GLU A 96 15.37 -22.19 -12.26
C GLU A 96 15.46 -22.53 -13.76
N TYR A 97 16.54 -23.21 -14.16
CA TYR A 97 16.75 -23.63 -15.55
C TYR A 97 15.72 -24.67 -16.00
N MET A 98 15.38 -25.65 -15.14
CA MET A 98 14.40 -26.71 -15.44
C MET A 98 12.94 -26.20 -15.39
N GLN A 99 12.63 -25.23 -14.50
CA GLN A 99 11.27 -24.71 -14.33
C GLN A 99 10.74 -23.94 -15.54
N LYS A 100 11.61 -23.40 -16.40
CA LYS A 100 11.18 -22.71 -17.63
C LYS A 100 10.52 -23.61 -18.67
N GLY A 101 10.50 -24.94 -18.48
CA GLY A 101 9.71 -25.86 -19.30
C GLY A 101 10.23 -26.09 -20.73
N ASP A 102 11.29 -25.39 -21.14
CA ASP A 102 11.87 -25.44 -22.49
C ASP A 102 12.61 -26.77 -22.84
N LYS A 103 12.34 -27.87 -22.11
CA LYS A 103 13.02 -29.18 -22.28
C LYS A 103 14.55 -29.07 -22.34
N ARG A 104 15.11 -28.08 -21.64
CA ARG A 104 16.55 -27.83 -21.67
C ARG A 104 17.25 -28.81 -20.73
N VAL A 105 18.32 -29.47 -21.18
CA VAL A 105 19.12 -30.38 -20.35
C VAL A 105 20.32 -29.60 -19.83
N ALA A 106 20.47 -29.52 -18.50
CA ALA A 106 21.65 -28.92 -17.89
C ALA A 106 22.81 -29.92 -18.04
N LYS A 107 23.78 -29.60 -18.89
CA LYS A 107 25.11 -30.26 -18.92
C LYS A 107 26.03 -29.58 -17.92
#